data_AF-A0A9E4SX66-F1
#
_entry.id   AF-A0A9E4SX66-F1
#
_cell.length_a   1.000
_cell.length_b   1.000
_cell.length_c   1.000
_cell.angle_alpha   90.00
_cell.angle_beta   90.00
_cell.angle_gamma   90.00
#
_symmetry.space_group_name_H-M   'P 1'
#
loop_
_entity.id
_entity.type
_entity.pdbx_description
1 polymer ?
#
loop_
_entity_poly.entity_id
_entity_poly.type
_entity_poly.pdbx_seq_one_letter_code
_entity_poly.pdbx_strand_id
1 'polypeptide(L)'
;MPVLDCLVLTARVVWDNDRHVATVDNLPLEGAGDSVKQAQDDLIQAMRAWIEAHDGTDTLERALADAGFPGVEEETELQLEFVE
;
A
#
# COMPACT_ATOMS: atom_id res chain seq x y z
N MET A 1 4.86 -7.22 -26.29
CA MET A 1 3.83 -6.72 -25.38
C MET A 1 4.54 -6.50 -24.07
N PRO A 2 4.63 -5.28 -23.51
CA PRO A 2 5.11 -5.16 -22.15
C PRO A 2 4.04 -5.78 -21.24
N VAL A 3 4.48 -6.72 -20.40
CA VAL A 3 3.67 -7.14 -19.25
C VAL A 3 3.64 -5.94 -18.33
N LEU A 4 2.47 -5.34 -18.11
CA LEU A 4 2.32 -4.45 -16.96
C LEU A 4 2.56 -5.32 -15.74
N ASP A 5 3.69 -5.12 -15.07
CA ASP A 5 3.91 -5.73 -13.77
C ASP A 5 2.86 -5.12 -12.84
N CYS A 6 1.93 -5.96 -12.38
CA CYS A 6 0.87 -5.54 -11.48
C CYS A 6 1.20 -6.08 -10.11
N LEU A 7 1.56 -5.19 -9.21
CA LEU A 7 1.94 -5.54 -7.87
C LEU A 7 0.71 -5.55 -6.98
N VAL A 8 0.31 -6.74 -6.56
CA VAL A 8 -0.79 -6.89 -5.61
C VAL A 8 -0.26 -6.83 -4.18
N LEU A 9 -0.69 -5.81 -3.45
CA LEU A 9 -0.41 -5.56 -2.05
C LEU A 9 -1.55 -6.09 -1.22
N THR A 10 -1.29 -7.13 -0.42
CA THR A 10 -2.29 -7.69 0.48
C THR A 10 -2.36 -6.84 1.74
N ALA A 11 -3.48 -6.14 1.92
CA ALA A 11 -3.80 -5.39 3.11
C ALA A 11 -4.78 -6.19 3.98
N ARG A 12 -4.47 -6.35 5.27
CA ARG A 12 -5.36 -6.98 6.24
C ARG A 12 -6.02 -5.92 7.09
N VAL A 13 -7.34 -6.01 7.23
CA VAL A 13 -8.09 -5.19 8.19
C VAL A 13 -8.34 -5.99 9.46
N VAL A 14 -7.73 -5.57 10.56
CA VAL A 14 -8.02 -6.11 11.90
C VAL A 14 -8.85 -5.11 12.71
N TRP A 15 -9.73 -5.60 13.57
CA TRP A 15 -10.35 -4.75 14.59
C TRP A 15 -9.40 -4.65 15.78
N ASP A 16 -8.86 -3.46 16.03
CA ASP A 16 -7.91 -3.19 17.10
C ASP A 16 -8.25 -1.84 17.77
N ASN A 17 -8.23 -1.79 19.11
CA ASN A 17 -8.51 -0.57 19.88
C ASN A 17 -9.81 0.17 19.51
N ASP A 18 -10.93 -0.57 19.37
CA ASP A 18 -12.27 -0.02 19.04
C ASP A 18 -12.36 0.64 17.64
N ARG A 19 -11.40 0.35 16.76
CA ARG A 19 -11.36 0.83 15.38
C ARG A 19 -10.89 -0.28 14.44
N HIS A 20 -11.20 -0.13 13.17
CA HIS A 20 -10.59 -0.95 12.13
C HIS A 20 -9.22 -0.39 11.78
N VAL A 21 -8.23 -1.28 11.74
CA VAL A 21 -6.85 -0.98 11.37
C VAL A 21 -6.49 -1.85 10.17
N ALA A 22 -6.33 -1.22 9.02
CA ALA A 22 -5.83 -1.80 7.79
C ALA A 22 -4.29 -1.73 7.80
N THR A 23 -3.61 -2.85 7.61
CA THR A 23 -2.14 -2.92 7.56
C THR A 23 -1.71 -3.69 6.34
N VAL A 24 -0.61 -3.29 5.70
CA VAL A 24 -0.03 -4.02 4.58
C VAL A 24 1.10 -4.89 5.11
N ASP A 25 1.06 -6.21 4.89
CA ASP A 25 2.08 -7.13 5.41
C ASP A 25 3.49 -6.80 4.88
N ASN A 26 3.57 -6.20 3.70
CA ASN A 26 4.83 -5.94 2.99
C ASN A 26 5.25 -4.45 3.00
N LEU A 27 4.41 -3.51 3.48
CA LEU A 27 4.78 -2.09 3.55
C LEU A 27 4.54 -1.53 4.95
N PRO A 28 5.33 -0.53 5.39
CA PRO A 28 5.05 0.24 6.60
C PRO A 28 3.89 1.23 6.38
N LEU A 29 2.79 0.75 5.80
CA LEU A 29 1.57 1.50 5.53
C LEU A 29 0.45 0.92 6.38
N GLU A 30 -0.18 1.82 7.14
CA GLU A 30 -1.27 1.53 8.05
C GLU A 30 -2.37 2.55 7.76
N GLY A 31 -3.62 2.09 7.75
CA GLY A 31 -4.80 2.94 7.67
C GLY A 31 -5.70 2.63 8.86
N ALA A 32 -6.28 3.64 9.49
CA ALA A 32 -7.17 3.45 10.63
C ALA A 32 -8.51 4.15 10.40
N GLY A 33 -9.58 3.55 10.91
CA GLY A 33 -10.89 4.19 10.87
C GLY A 33 -11.96 3.47 11.67
N ASP A 34 -13.07 4.15 11.93
CA ASP A 34 -14.23 3.62 12.66
C ASP A 34 -15.00 2.53 11.88
N SER A 35 -14.61 2.25 10.64
CA SER A 35 -15.23 1.25 9.76
C SER A 35 -14.20 0.66 8.81
N VAL A 36 -14.41 -0.58 8.34
CA VAL A 36 -13.56 -1.22 7.32
C VAL A 36 -13.32 -0.27 6.15
N LYS A 37 -14.38 0.32 5.59
CA LYS A 37 -14.28 1.30 4.51
C LYS A 37 -13.38 2.48 4.83
N GLN A 38 -13.43 2.98 6.07
CA GLN A 38 -12.66 4.14 6.47
C GLN A 38 -11.19 3.80 6.65
N ALA A 39 -10.89 2.63 7.23
CA ALA A 39 -9.53 2.10 7.29
C ALA A 39 -8.96 1.82 5.88
N GLN A 40 -9.78 1.32 4.95
CA GLN A 40 -9.41 1.13 3.56
C GLN A 40 -9.10 2.45 2.84
N ASP A 41 -9.97 3.45 2.98
CA ASP A 41 -9.80 4.77 2.35
C ASP A 41 -8.56 5.49 2.89
N ASP A 42 -8.35 5.40 4.21
CA ASP A 42 -7.17 5.93 4.89
C ASP A 42 -5.89 5.25 4.42
N LEU A 43 -5.90 3.92 4.25
CA LEU A 43 -4.75 3.18 3.70
C LEU A 43 -4.46 3.57 2.24
N ILE A 44 -5.50 3.74 1.42
CA ILE A 44 -5.35 4.18 0.01
C ILE A 44 -4.75 5.60 -0.04
N GLN A 45 -5.20 6.49 0.84
CA GLN A 45 -4.61 7.83 0.96
C GLN A 45 -3.17 7.78 1.45
N ALA A 46 -2.87 6.99 2.49
CA ALA A 46 -1.53 6.81 3.01
C ALA A 46 -0.60 6.28 1.91
N MET A 47 -1.06 5.32 1.11
CA MET A 47 -0.31 4.79 -0.01
C MET A 47 -0.07 5.83 -1.11
N ARG A 48 -1.08 6.62 -1.48
CA ARG A 48 -0.90 7.73 -2.45
C ARG A 48 0.10 8.76 -1.95
N ALA A 49 -0.01 9.17 -0.69
CA ALA A 49 0.89 10.12 -0.07
C ALA A 49 2.31 9.55 0.04
N TRP A 50 2.44 8.26 0.31
CA TRP A 50 3.71 7.55 0.35
C TRP A 50 4.34 7.49 -1.04
N ILE A 51 3.57 7.13 -2.07
CA ILE A 51 4.04 7.16 -3.46
C ILE A 51 4.49 8.57 -3.81
N GLU A 52 3.68 9.60 -3.57
CA GLU A 52 4.03 10.99 -3.89
C GLU A 52 5.30 11.47 -3.16
N ALA A 53 5.46 11.11 -1.88
CA ALA A 53 6.66 11.44 -1.10
C ALA A 53 7.93 10.74 -1.61
N HIS A 54 7.79 9.50 -2.07
CA HIS A 54 8.89 8.70 -2.59
C HIS A 54 9.20 8.99 -4.07
N ASP A 55 8.19 9.30 -4.87
CA ASP A 55 8.27 9.72 -6.28
C ASP A 55 8.97 11.08 -6.38
N GLY A 56 8.59 12.04 -5.52
CA GLY A 56 9.27 13.33 -5.41
C GLY A 56 10.72 13.26 -4.91
N THR A 57 11.20 12.09 -4.50
CA THR A 57 12.58 11.85 -4.08
C THR A 57 13.31 10.81 -4.93
N ASP A 58 12.70 10.28 -6.00
CA ASP A 58 13.23 9.16 -6.81
C ASP A 58 13.59 7.92 -5.96
N THR A 59 12.91 7.71 -4.83
CA THR A 59 13.18 6.59 -3.91
C THR A 59 12.09 5.52 -3.89
N LEU A 60 11.05 5.67 -4.73
CA LEU A 60 9.91 4.76 -4.81
C LEU A 60 10.34 3.32 -5.10
N GLU A 61 11.13 3.12 -6.15
CA GLU A 61 11.75 1.84 -6.53
C GLU A 61 12.46 1.16 -5.36
N ARG A 62 13.22 1.94 -4.60
CA ARG A 62 14.02 1.45 -3.48
C ARG A 62 13.16 1.08 -2.28
N ALA A 63 12.12 1.87 -2.02
CA ALA A 63 11.21 1.64 -0.91
C ALA A 63 10.32 0.42 -1.17
N LEU A 64 9.88 0.20 -2.41
CA LEU A 64 9.20 -1.03 -2.83
C LEU A 64 10.13 -2.25 -2.82
N ALA A 65 11.39 -2.10 -3.25
CA ALA A 65 12.38 -3.17 -3.16
C ALA A 65 12.68 -3.56 -1.69
N ASP A 66 12.78 -2.60 -0.78
CA ASP A 66 12.99 -2.84 0.67
C ASP A 66 11.78 -3.53 1.31
N ALA A 67 10.58 -3.16 0.84
CA ALA A 67 9.31 -3.82 1.13
C ALA A 67 9.17 -5.24 0.52
N GLY A 68 10.19 -5.77 -0.15
CA GLY A 68 10.17 -7.14 -0.70
C GLY A 68 9.59 -7.26 -2.11
N PHE A 69 9.47 -6.14 -2.83
CA PHE A 69 9.08 -6.09 -4.23
C PHE A 69 10.21 -5.56 -5.13
N PRO A 70 11.26 -6.36 -5.36
CA PRO A 70 12.34 -5.98 -6.26
C PRO A 70 11.85 -6.00 -7.71
N GLY A 71 12.01 -4.88 -8.43
CA GLY A 71 11.68 -4.78 -9.86
C GLY A 71 10.43 -3.95 -10.19
N VAL A 72 9.91 -3.18 -9.24
CA VAL A 72 8.82 -2.23 -9.45
C VAL A 72 9.34 -0.99 -10.16
N GLU A 73 9.00 -0.79 -11.42
CA GLU A 73 9.28 0.44 -12.18
C GLU A 73 8.18 1.51 -11.93
N GLU A 74 8.42 2.77 -12.31
CA GLU A 74 7.44 3.88 -12.23
C GLU A 74 6.10 3.55 -12.93
N GLU A 75 6.12 2.68 -13.94
CA GLU A 75 4.94 2.24 -14.70
C GLU A 75 4.20 1.04 -14.06
N THR A 76 4.67 0.53 -12.92
CA THR A 76 4.07 -0.63 -12.24
C THR A 76 2.73 -0.24 -11.65
N GLU A 77 1.69 -1.02 -11.97
CA GLU A 77 0.36 -0.79 -11.42
C GLU A 77 0.26 -1.43 -10.03
N LEU A 78 0.13 -0.60 -9.00
CA LEU A 78 -0.02 -1.07 -7.63
C LEU A 78 -1.52 -1.32 -7.33
N GLN A 79 -1.89 -2.57 -7.04
CA GLN A 79 -3.23 -2.95 -6.61
C GLN A 79 -3.25 -3.28 -5.12
N LEU A 80 -4.10 -2.61 -4.36
CA LEU A 80 -4.39 -2.97 -2.98
C LEU A 80 -5.53 -4.00 -2.94
N GLU A 81 -5.23 -5.20 -2.46
CA GLU A 81 -6.23 -6.21 -2.17
C GLU A 81 -6.47 -6.28 -0.66
N PHE A 82 -7.68 -5.95 -0.24
CA PHE A 82 -8.07 -6.03 1.16
C PHE A 82 -8.61 -7.42 1.48
N VAL A 83 -7.95 -8.13 2.40
CA VAL A 83 -8.42 -9.40 2.94
C VAL A 83 -9.11 -9.15 4.29
N GLU A 84 -10.38 -9.54 4.37
CA GLU A 84 -11.23 -9.52 5.57
C GLU A 84 -10.85 -10.62 6.59
#